data_AF-A0A940TTK5-F1
#
_entry.id   AF-A0A940TTK5-F1
#
_cell.length_a   1.000
_cell.length_b   1.000
_cell.length_c   1.000
_cell.angle_alpha   90.00
_cell.angle_beta   90.00
_cell.angle_gamma   90.00
#
_symmetry.space_group_name_H-M   'P 1'
#
loop_
_entity.id
_entity.type
_entity.pdbx_description
1 polymer ?
#
loop_
_entity_poly.entity_id
_entity_poly.type
_entity_poly.pdbx_seq_one_letter_code
_entity_poly.pdbx_strand_id
1 'polypeptide(L)'
;MRGKESTPLNRSSPHISSRDKSKNDQETIAAISTPFGESGIGIVRVSGLLAESICRKIFKSKREHSRFGSHFFHYGEIVDPEGGSAIDEVLLVMMKAPKSYTREDVAEIHCHGGYLIVQKIL
;
A
#
# COMPACT_ATOMS: atom_id res chain seq x y z
N MET A 1 -3.51 -29.85 -64.63
CA MET A 1 -2.39 -30.07 -63.68
C MET A 1 -1.59 -28.77 -63.57
N ARG A 2 -1.54 -28.14 -62.37
CA ARG A 2 -0.54 -27.15 -61.88
C ARG A 2 -0.39 -25.85 -62.72
N GLY A 3 -0.40 -24.62 -62.23
CA GLY A 3 -0.51 -23.96 -60.92
C GLY A 3 -0.39 -22.45 -61.20
N LYS A 4 -1.33 -21.63 -60.71
CA LYS A 4 -1.11 -20.50 -59.77
C LYS A 4 0.12 -19.61 -60.02
N GLU A 5 -0.12 -18.37 -60.46
CA GLU A 5 0.59 -17.18 -59.95
C GLU A 5 -0.43 -16.04 -59.77
N SER A 6 -0.87 -15.86 -58.53
CA SER A 6 -1.70 -14.73 -58.10
C SER A 6 -0.81 -13.79 -57.28
N THR A 7 -0.69 -12.55 -57.73
CA THR A 7 -0.11 -11.40 -57.03
C THR A 7 -0.41 -11.39 -55.52
N PRO A 8 0.57 -11.11 -54.66
CA PRO A 8 0.30 -11.00 -53.22
C PRO A 8 -0.49 -9.71 -52.94
N LEU A 9 -1.71 -9.87 -52.44
CA LEU A 9 -2.45 -8.78 -51.81
C LEU A 9 -1.70 -8.36 -50.54
N ASN A 10 -1.18 -7.14 -50.55
CA ASN A 10 -0.59 -6.45 -49.42
C ASN A 10 -1.63 -6.37 -48.28
N ARG A 11 -1.52 -7.23 -47.26
CA ARG A 11 -2.28 -7.11 -46.02
C ARG A 11 -1.58 -6.06 -45.17
N SER A 12 -2.06 -4.82 -45.20
CA SER A 12 -1.80 -3.85 -44.14
C SER A 12 -2.50 -4.34 -42.87
N SER A 13 -1.85 -5.26 -42.16
CA SER A 13 -2.17 -5.55 -40.77
C SER A 13 -2.01 -4.26 -39.97
N PRO A 14 -2.98 -3.89 -39.13
CA PRO A 14 -2.78 -2.75 -38.25
C PRO A 14 -1.54 -3.01 -37.41
N HIS A 15 -0.63 -2.04 -37.39
CA HIS A 15 0.49 -1.97 -36.47
C HIS A 15 -0.06 -2.15 -35.05
N ILE A 16 -0.02 -3.37 -34.54
CA ILE A 16 -0.15 -3.62 -33.11
C ILE A 16 1.15 -3.06 -32.54
N SER A 17 1.06 -1.84 -32.02
CA SER A 17 2.17 -1.15 -31.38
C SER A 17 2.78 -2.08 -30.34
N SER A 18 4.02 -2.45 -30.60
CA SER A 18 4.89 -3.14 -29.68
C SER A 18 4.86 -2.46 -28.31
N ARG A 19 4.60 -3.26 -27.27
CA ARG A 19 4.73 -3.00 -25.83
C ARG A 19 3.51 -2.32 -25.18
N ASP A 20 2.65 -3.17 -24.61
CA ASP A 20 2.21 -2.93 -23.24
C ASP A 20 2.44 -4.22 -22.43
N LYS A 21 3.71 -4.53 -22.19
CA LYS A 21 4.14 -5.47 -21.16
C LYS A 21 4.86 -4.66 -20.09
N SER A 22 4.12 -4.05 -19.16
CA SER A 22 4.53 -3.88 -17.76
C SER A 22 3.55 -2.96 -17.02
N LYS A 23 2.60 -3.55 -16.30
CA LYS A 23 2.07 -3.00 -15.04
C LYS A 23 1.31 -4.11 -14.33
N ASN A 24 2.05 -5.14 -13.95
CA ASN A 24 1.67 -5.93 -12.78
C ASN A 24 2.46 -5.35 -11.58
N ASP A 25 2.48 -4.02 -11.51
CA ASP A 25 3.07 -3.26 -10.42
C ASP A 25 2.05 -3.35 -9.29
N GLN A 26 2.32 -4.18 -8.29
CA GLN A 26 1.44 -4.40 -7.14
C GLN A 26 1.10 -3.05 -6.48
N GLU A 27 -0.11 -2.55 -6.77
CA GLU A 27 -0.63 -1.31 -6.23
C GLU A 27 -0.66 -1.39 -4.69
N THR A 28 -0.12 -0.39 -4.01
CA THR A 28 -0.20 -0.33 -2.56
C THR A 28 -1.56 0.21 -2.16
N ILE A 29 -2.31 -0.57 -1.39
CA ILE A 29 -3.67 -0.24 -0.94
C ILE A 29 -3.69 0.12 0.54
N ALA A 30 -4.64 0.96 0.95
CA ALA A 30 -4.92 1.27 2.34
C ALA A 30 -6.42 1.21 2.64
N ALA A 31 -6.80 0.69 3.80
CA ALA A 31 -8.20 0.60 4.21
C ALA A 31 -8.36 0.51 5.74
N ILE A 32 -9.54 0.92 6.22
CA ILE A 32 -9.97 0.68 7.60
C ILE A 32 -10.31 -0.80 7.77
N SER A 33 -9.68 -1.44 8.74
CA SER A 33 -9.78 -2.88 9.01
C SER A 33 -10.67 -3.23 10.22
N THR A 34 -11.25 -2.22 10.88
CA THR A 34 -12.20 -2.36 11.99
C THR A 34 -13.61 -1.94 11.57
N PRO A 35 -14.68 -2.41 12.25
CA PRO A 35 -16.04 -1.97 11.98
C PRO A 35 -16.19 -0.44 12.07
N PHE A 36 -17.13 0.09 11.31
CA PHE A 36 -17.51 1.50 11.38
C PHE A 36 -18.20 1.81 12.72
N GLY A 37 -17.82 2.93 13.34
CA GLY A 37 -18.41 3.42 14.58
C GLY A 37 -17.36 3.84 15.60
N GLU A 38 -17.82 4.26 16.77
CA GLU A 38 -16.94 4.56 17.90
C GLU A 38 -16.48 3.28 18.58
N SER A 39 -15.18 3.19 18.85
CA SER A 39 -14.57 2.08 19.57
C SER A 39 -13.31 2.53 20.29
N GLY A 40 -12.77 1.70 21.19
CA GLY A 40 -11.48 1.99 21.82
C GLY A 40 -10.33 2.01 20.82
N ILE A 41 -10.39 1.17 19.77
CA ILE A 41 -9.29 0.98 18.80
C ILE A 41 -9.84 0.94 17.38
N GLY A 42 -9.25 1.76 16.50
CA GLY A 42 -9.40 1.69 15.06
C GLY A 42 -8.12 1.18 14.41
N ILE A 43 -8.25 0.43 13.31
CA ILE A 43 -7.08 -0.07 12.57
C ILE A 43 -7.14 0.42 11.13
N VAL A 44 -6.09 1.12 10.69
CA VAL A 44 -5.83 1.40 9.27
C VAL A 44 -4.72 0.47 8.81
N ARG A 45 -4.98 -0.33 7.77
CA ARG A 45 -4.03 -1.28 7.19
C ARG A 45 -3.56 -0.78 5.83
N VAL A 46 -2.26 -0.85 5.60
CA VAL A 46 -1.61 -0.59 4.30
C VAL A 46 -0.96 -1.88 3.83
N SER A 47 -1.18 -2.31 2.59
CA SER A 47 -0.56 -3.51 1.98
C SER A 47 0.07 -3.16 0.64
N GLY A 48 1.30 -3.59 0.43
CA GLY A 48 2.00 -3.46 -0.85
C GLY A 48 3.41 -2.90 -0.71
N LEU A 49 4.09 -2.74 -1.85
CA LEU A 49 5.51 -2.37 -1.93
C LEU A 49 5.85 -1.04 -1.23
N LEU A 50 4.88 -0.12 -1.10
CA LEU A 50 5.09 1.18 -0.49
C LEU A 50 4.73 1.23 1.00
N ALA A 51 4.22 0.15 1.60
CA ALA A 51 3.73 0.14 2.99
C ALA A 51 4.76 0.68 3.99
N GLU A 52 6.01 0.17 3.95
CA GLU A 52 7.07 0.67 4.86
C GLU A 52 7.39 2.15 4.59
N SER A 53 7.45 2.56 3.31
CA SER A 53 7.81 3.92 2.93
C SER A 53 6.74 4.96 3.33
N ILE A 54 5.46 4.59 3.24
CA ILE A 54 4.33 5.42 3.67
C ILE A 54 4.43 5.62 5.18
N CYS A 55 4.57 4.53 5.95
CA CYS A 55 4.70 4.61 7.40
C CYS A 55 5.91 5.46 7.82
N ARG A 56 7.06 5.36 7.16
CA ARG A 56 8.24 6.20 7.47
C ARG A 56 7.98 7.70 7.30
N LYS A 57 7.06 8.10 6.42
CA LYS A 57 6.72 9.52 6.20
C LYS A 57 5.77 10.06 7.26
N ILE A 58 4.82 9.24 7.71
CA ILE A 58 3.73 9.69 8.58
C ILE A 58 3.90 9.28 10.05
N PHE A 59 4.83 8.37 10.38
CA PHE A 59 5.04 7.89 11.75
C PHE A 59 6.28 8.49 12.38
N LYS A 60 6.10 9.07 13.58
CA LYS A 60 7.16 9.58 14.44
C LYS A 60 7.29 8.69 15.67
N SER A 61 8.39 7.92 15.75
CA SER A 61 8.65 7.08 16.92
C SER A 61 8.91 7.91 18.17
N LYS A 62 8.38 7.47 19.32
CA LYS A 62 8.73 8.01 20.64
C LYS A 62 10.00 7.39 21.23
N ARG A 63 10.56 6.36 20.57
CA ARG A 63 11.84 5.72 20.94
C ARG A 63 12.90 5.99 19.87
N GLU A 64 14.17 5.96 20.26
CA GLU A 64 15.29 5.98 19.32
C GLU A 64 15.42 4.62 18.60
N HIS A 65 14.50 4.34 17.67
CA HIS A 65 14.60 3.18 16.80
C HIS A 65 14.48 3.61 15.34
N SER A 66 15.51 3.28 14.55
CA SER A 66 15.65 3.70 13.15
C SER A 66 14.93 2.79 12.15
N ARG A 67 14.44 1.62 12.58
CA ARG A 67 13.94 0.58 11.67
C ARG A 67 12.71 -0.14 12.21
N PHE A 68 11.72 -0.32 11.32
CA PHE A 68 10.57 -1.18 11.58
C PHE A 68 11.00 -2.66 11.53
N GLY A 69 11.11 -3.25 12.73
CA GLY A 69 11.20 -4.69 12.91
C GLY A 69 9.86 -5.35 12.54
N SER A 70 9.92 -6.49 11.87
CA SER A 70 8.72 -7.22 11.46
C SER A 70 8.07 -7.91 12.67
N HIS A 71 6.74 -7.85 12.79
CA HIS A 71 5.94 -8.42 13.88
C HIS A 71 6.26 -7.85 15.27
N PHE A 72 6.75 -6.61 15.32
CA PHE A 72 6.93 -5.86 16.55
C PHE A 72 6.09 -4.59 16.52
N PHE A 73 5.48 -4.27 17.65
CA PHE A 73 4.80 -2.99 17.83
C PHE A 73 5.80 -1.87 18.10
N HIS A 74 5.56 -0.75 17.42
CA HIS A 74 6.29 0.50 17.55
C HIS A 74 5.34 1.55 18.08
N TYR A 75 5.66 2.11 19.24
CA TYR A 75 4.87 3.17 19.86
C TYR A 75 5.35 4.54 19.38
N GLY A 76 4.40 5.38 19.00
CA GLY A 76 4.70 6.70 18.45
C GLY A 76 3.45 7.50 18.11
N GLU A 77 3.63 8.51 17.27
CA GLU A 77 2.56 9.36 16.77
C GLU A 77 2.44 9.22 15.26
N ILE A 78 1.22 9.23 14.75
CA ILE A 78 0.98 9.61 13.35
C ILE A 78 0.99 11.13 13.28
N VAL A 79 1.69 11.69 12.30
CA VAL A 79 1.82 13.12 12.07
C VAL A 79 1.35 13.46 10.66
N ASP A 80 0.82 14.67 10.51
CA ASP A 80 0.53 15.25 9.20
C ASP A 80 1.84 15.39 8.39
N PRO A 81 1.95 14.82 7.18
CA PRO A 81 3.17 14.91 6.38
C PRO A 81 3.46 16.32 5.85
N GLU A 82 2.48 17.21 5.76
CA GLU A 82 2.66 18.60 5.29
C GLU A 82 3.02 19.54 6.45
N GLY A 83 2.32 19.41 7.58
CA GLY A 83 2.45 20.32 8.73
C GLY A 83 3.25 19.78 9.93
N GLY A 84 3.50 18.47 10.00
CA GLY A 84 4.16 17.80 11.12
C GLY A 84 3.34 17.76 12.42
N SER A 85 2.10 18.25 12.42
CA SER A 85 1.22 18.22 13.60
C SER A 85 0.81 16.79 13.92
N ALA A 86 0.82 16.43 15.21
CA ALA A 86 0.34 15.12 15.66
C ALA A 86 -1.15 14.94 15.32
N ILE A 87 -1.47 13.80 14.74
CA ILE A 87 -2.83 13.36 14.43
C ILE A 87 -3.34 12.47 15.56
N ASP A 88 -2.57 11.45 15.92
CA ASP A 88 -2.91 10.53 17.00
C ASP A 88 -1.67 9.84 17.58
N GLU A 89 -1.79 9.37 18.81
CA GLU A 89 -0.83 8.47 19.45
C GLU A 89 -1.23 7.01 19.15
N VAL A 90 -0.30 6.23 18.60
CA VAL A 90 -0.61 4.93 17.98
C VAL A 90 0.38 3.83 18.34
N LEU A 91 -0.05 2.60 18.08
CA LEU A 91 0.82 1.46 17.91
C LEU A 91 0.89 1.07 16.43
N LEU A 92 2.08 1.11 15.84
CA LEU A 92 2.33 0.67 14.48
C LEU A 92 2.97 -0.71 14.48
N VAL A 93 2.45 -1.65 13.70
CA VAL A 93 3.11 -2.93 13.44
C VAL A 93 3.42 -3.09 11.95
N MET A 94 4.65 -3.50 11.66
CA MET A 94 5.08 -3.84 10.30
C MET A 94 5.17 -5.36 10.19
N MET A 95 4.57 -5.95 9.16
CA MET A 95 4.63 -7.38 8.85
C MET A 95 5.23 -7.53 7.46
N LYS A 96 6.47 -8.00 7.39
CA LYS A 96 7.23 -8.06 6.14
C LYS A 96 6.88 -9.32 5.35
N ALA A 97 6.82 -9.19 4.03
CA ALA A 97 6.65 -10.29 3.12
C ALA A 97 7.70 -11.40 3.38
N PRO A 98 7.35 -12.68 3.18
CA PRO A 98 6.03 -13.20 2.84
C PRO A 98 5.15 -13.49 4.07
N LYS A 99 5.56 -13.06 5.27
CA LYS A 99 4.94 -13.43 6.54
C LYS A 99 3.88 -12.37 6.92
N SER A 100 2.83 -12.27 6.12
CA SER A 100 1.73 -11.34 6.33
C SER A 100 0.42 -11.94 5.78
N TYR A 101 -0.70 -11.26 6.04
CA TYR A 101 -2.01 -11.69 5.55
C TYR A 101 -2.09 -11.75 4.01
N THR A 102 -1.58 -10.72 3.33
CA THR A 102 -1.60 -10.59 1.86
C THR A 102 -0.37 -11.20 1.17
N ARG A 103 0.62 -11.66 1.95
CA ARG A 103 1.97 -12.06 1.48
C ARG A 103 2.84 -10.92 0.94
N GLU A 104 2.37 -9.68 1.03
CA GLU A 104 3.13 -8.47 0.75
C GLU A 104 3.65 -7.86 2.07
N ASP A 105 4.40 -6.75 1.99
CA ASP A 105 4.63 -5.93 3.17
C ASP A 105 3.28 -5.31 3.62
N VAL A 106 2.96 -5.48 4.90
CA VAL A 106 1.73 -4.95 5.52
C VAL A 106 2.11 -4.09 6.71
N ALA A 107 1.55 -2.88 6.78
CA ALA A 107 1.57 -2.06 7.97
C ALA A 107 0.16 -1.98 8.57
N GLU A 108 0.05 -2.05 9.88
CA GLU A 108 -1.19 -1.73 10.59
C GLU A 108 -0.94 -0.63 11.61
N ILE A 109 -1.76 0.40 11.54
CA ILE A 109 -1.78 1.55 12.46
C ILE A 109 -2.97 1.35 13.39
N HIS A 110 -2.68 1.05 14.65
CA HIS A 110 -3.65 0.87 15.72
C HIS A 110 -3.78 2.20 16.46
N CYS A 111 -4.90 2.89 16.25
CA CYS A 111 -5.18 4.25 16.69
C CYS A 111 -6.44 4.29 17.57
N HIS A 112 -6.77 5.44 18.14
CA HIS A 112 -8.03 5.64 18.83
C HIS A 112 -9.20 5.42 17.85
N GLY A 113 -10.18 4.62 18.25
CA GLY A 113 -11.30 4.20 17.40
C GLY A 113 -12.39 5.26 17.19
N GLY A 114 -12.07 6.54 17.32
CA GLY A 114 -12.97 7.63 16.96
C GLY A 114 -13.02 7.82 15.45
N TYR A 115 -14.22 7.92 14.86
CA TYR A 115 -14.40 7.98 13.41
C TYR A 115 -13.52 9.02 12.71
N LEU A 116 -13.43 10.23 13.26
CA LEU A 116 -12.61 11.32 12.70
C LEU A 116 -11.12 11.00 12.70
N ILE A 117 -10.62 10.29 13.72
CA ILE A 117 -9.21 9.92 13.83
C ILE A 117 -8.86 8.87 12.78
N VAL A 118 -9.66 7.80 12.71
CA VAL A 118 -9.43 6.70 11.76
C VAL A 118 -9.51 7.21 10.31
N GLN A 119 -10.48 8.09 10.01
CA GLN A 119 -10.60 8.73 8.69
C GLN A 119 -9.45 9.68 8.36
N LYS A 120 -8.90 10.39 9.35
CA LYS A 120 -7.79 11.31 9.12
C LYS A 120 -6.46 10.60 8.89
N ILE A 121 -6.31 9.38 9.42
CA ILE A 121 -5.13 8.54 9.21
C ILE A 121 -5.18 7.84 7.83
N LEU A 122 -6.37 7.48 7.34
CA LEU A 122 -6.57 6.92 6.00
C LEU A 122 -6.34 7.99 4.91
#